data_AF-A0A2N2DYZ8-F1
#
_entry.id   AF-A0A2N2DYZ8-F1
#
_cell.length_a   1.000
_cell.length_b   1.000
_cell.length_c   1.000
_cell.angle_alpha   90.00
_cell.angle_beta   90.00
_cell.angle_gamma   90.00
#
_symmetry.space_group_name_H-M   'P 1'
#
loop_
_entity.id
_entity.type
_entity.pdbx_description
1 polymer ?
#
loop_
_entity_poly.entity_id
_entity_poly.type
_entity_poly.pdbx_seq_one_letter_code
_entity_poly.pdbx_strand_id
1 'polypeptide(L)'
;MENLADLLKSRKIKKAPAYPWQDLALRVITQLSIPSFKRNSVFKICKELSTMQVERAMNDTKELCQTGAAWKYFFKITDQYMPKQETTAAPKPKKKKKIKPEQLSISL
;
A
#
# COMPACT_ATOMS: atom_id res chain seq x y z
N MET A 1 -13.07 -38.76 -14.14
CA MET A 1 -11.60 -38.73 -14.13
C MET A 1 -11.19 -37.37 -13.58
N GLU A 2 -10.91 -37.29 -12.29
CA GLU A 2 -10.58 -36.03 -11.62
C GLU A 2 -9.18 -35.59 -12.07
N ASN A 3 -9.10 -34.40 -12.64
CA ASN A 3 -7.90 -33.92 -13.32
C ASN A 3 -6.91 -33.43 -12.26
N LEU A 4 -5.74 -34.08 -12.14
CA LEU A 4 -4.67 -33.68 -11.20
C LEU A 4 -4.25 -32.21 -11.37
N ALA A 5 -4.45 -31.66 -12.58
CA ALA A 5 -4.23 -30.24 -12.90
C ALA A 5 -5.15 -29.28 -12.11
N ASP A 6 -6.36 -29.71 -11.74
CA ASP A 6 -7.33 -28.90 -10.98
C ASP A 6 -6.95 -28.81 -9.49
N LEU A 7 -6.37 -29.90 -8.95
CA LEU A 7 -5.85 -29.96 -7.59
C LEU A 7 -4.60 -29.07 -7.38
N LEU A 8 -3.80 -28.89 -8.44
CA LEU A 8 -2.64 -27.97 -8.44
C LEU A 8 -3.06 -26.49 -8.55
N LYS A 9 -4.15 -26.19 -9.27
CA LYS A 9 -4.67 -24.81 -9.41
C LYS A 9 -5.31 -24.26 -8.13
N SER A 10 -5.89 -25.12 -7.32
CA SER A 10 -6.55 -24.76 -6.05
C SER A 10 -5.58 -24.55 -4.88
N ARG A 11 -4.32 -24.94 -5.04
CA ARG A 11 -3.28 -24.77 -4.01
C ARG A 11 -2.82 -23.31 -3.98
N LYS A 12 -3.49 -22.48 -3.16
CA LYS A 12 -3.02 -21.13 -2.80
C LYS A 12 -1.65 -21.26 -2.13
N ILE A 13 -0.58 -21.07 -2.90
CA ILE A 13 0.79 -21.00 -2.39
C ILE A 13 0.84 -19.79 -1.45
N LYS A 14 0.69 -20.03 -0.15
CA LYS A 14 1.04 -19.05 0.87
C LYS A 14 2.56 -18.93 0.82
N LYS A 15 3.04 -18.05 -0.06
CA LYS A 15 4.46 -17.71 -0.10
C LYS A 15 4.81 -17.23 1.31
N ALA A 16 5.73 -17.93 1.97
CA ALA A 16 6.30 -17.44 3.20
C ALA A 16 6.85 -16.02 2.92
N PRO A 17 6.60 -15.05 3.80
CA PRO A 17 7.17 -13.72 3.63
C PRO A 17 8.68 -13.85 3.55
N ALA A 18 9.25 -13.46 2.41
CA ALA A 18 10.67 -13.60 2.13
C ALA A 18 11.52 -12.67 3.02
N TYR A 19 10.88 -11.66 3.63
CA TYR A 19 11.53 -10.63 4.42
C TYR A 19 10.79 -10.35 5.74
N PRO A 20 11.50 -10.12 6.85
CA PRO A 20 10.90 -9.84 8.16
C PRO A 20 9.89 -8.69 8.18
N TRP A 21 10.12 -7.65 7.38
CA TRP A 21 9.23 -6.49 7.29
C TRP A 21 7.87 -6.81 6.66
N GLN A 22 7.78 -7.86 5.84
CA GLN A 22 6.50 -8.30 5.26
C GLN A 22 5.62 -8.96 6.31
N ASP A 23 6.22 -9.78 7.17
CA ASP A 23 5.52 -10.39 8.30
C ASP A 23 5.02 -9.32 9.29
N LEU A 24 5.87 -8.34 9.59
CA LEU A 24 5.50 -7.17 10.38
C LEU A 24 4.29 -6.44 9.78
N ALA A 25 4.31 -6.17 8.47
CA ALA A 25 3.20 -5.51 7.79
C ALA A 25 1.90 -6.33 7.88
N LEU A 26 1.98 -7.65 7.68
CA LEU A 26 0.82 -8.54 7.82
C LEU A 26 0.28 -8.53 9.25
N ARG A 27 1.16 -8.53 10.26
CA ARG A 27 0.79 -8.41 11.68
C ARG A 27 0.09 -7.08 11.99
N VAL A 28 0.59 -5.98 11.45
CA VAL A 28 -0.04 -4.65 11.62
C VAL A 28 -1.42 -4.62 10.96
N ILE A 29 -1.56 -5.19 9.76
CA ILE A 29 -2.83 -5.26 9.02
C ILE A 29 -3.89 -6.03 9.81
N THR A 30 -3.52 -7.16 10.42
CA THR A 30 -4.45 -7.99 11.20
C THR A 30 -4.83 -7.32 12.52
N GLN A 31 -3.88 -6.71 13.22
CA GLN A 31 -4.11 -6.08 14.52
C GLN A 31 -4.98 -4.82 14.44
N LEU A 32 -4.77 -3.97 13.43
CA LEU A 32 -5.51 -2.72 13.26
C LEU A 32 -6.73 -2.86 12.32
N SER A 33 -7.05 -4.09 11.88
CA SER A 33 -8.10 -4.38 10.91
C SER A 33 -8.04 -3.46 9.68
N ILE A 34 -6.86 -3.36 9.07
CA ILE A 34 -6.61 -2.43 7.96
C ILE A 34 -7.33 -2.93 6.69
N PRO A 35 -8.16 -2.09 6.05
CA PRO A 35 -8.83 -2.43 4.80
C PRO A 35 -7.85 -2.76 3.67
N SER A 36 -8.28 -3.63 2.74
CA SER A 36 -7.45 -4.09 1.61
C SER A 36 -6.83 -2.96 0.78
N PHE A 37 -7.56 -1.86 0.57
CA PHE A 37 -7.08 -0.73 -0.24
C PHE A 37 -5.90 0.03 0.39
N LYS A 38 -5.68 -0.09 1.70
CA LYS A 38 -4.57 0.56 2.41
C LYS A 38 -3.39 -0.36 2.68
N ARG A 39 -3.49 -1.65 2.39
CA ARG A 39 -2.41 -2.63 2.65
C ARG A 39 -1.11 -2.22 1.98
N ASN A 40 -1.15 -1.77 0.73
CA ASN A 40 0.04 -1.31 0.01
C ASN A 40 0.77 -0.17 0.74
N SER A 41 0.02 0.76 1.36
CA SER A 41 0.61 1.83 2.15
C SER A 41 1.29 1.30 3.41
N VAL A 42 0.70 0.31 4.08
CA VAL A 42 1.33 -0.35 5.25
C VAL A 42 2.63 -1.03 4.85
N PHE A 43 2.63 -1.77 3.74
CA PHE A 43 3.86 -2.39 3.22
C PHE A 43 4.94 -1.36 2.89
N LYS A 44 4.59 -0.19 2.35
CA LYS A 44 5.55 0.90 2.13
C LYS A 44 6.13 1.40 3.44
N ILE A 45 5.29 1.63 4.44
CA ILE A 45 5.70 2.11 5.77
C ILE A 45 6.67 1.12 6.42
N CYS A 46 6.31 -0.16 6.47
CA CYS A 46 7.17 -1.19 7.05
C CYS A 46 8.48 -1.40 6.31
N LYS A 47 8.57 -0.96 5.04
CA LYS A 47 9.80 -1.02 4.26
C LYS A 47 10.71 0.19 4.49
N GLU A 48 10.14 1.38 4.71
CA GLU A 48 10.90 2.63 4.89
C GLU A 48 11.26 2.91 6.35
N LEU A 49 10.39 2.54 7.30
CA LEU A 49 10.64 2.72 8.73
C LEU A 49 11.32 1.48 9.34
N SER A 50 12.01 1.70 10.45
CA SER A 50 12.56 0.59 11.22
C SER A 50 11.46 -0.18 11.96
N THR A 51 11.71 -1.46 12.26
CA THR A 51 10.80 -2.34 12.98
C THR A 51 10.32 -1.71 14.29
N MET A 52 11.25 -1.12 15.06
CA MET A 52 10.94 -0.45 16.33
C MET A 52 9.97 0.73 16.18
N GLN A 53 10.12 1.55 15.13
CA GLN A 53 9.22 2.69 14.90
C GLN A 53 7.80 2.21 14.57
N VAL A 54 7.69 1.18 13.74
CA VAL A 54 6.40 0.59 13.37
C VAL A 54 5.73 -0.06 14.58
N GLU A 55 6.48 -0.79 15.41
CA GLU A 55 5.94 -1.42 16.63
C GLU A 55 5.49 -0.39 17.66
N ARG A 56 6.27 0.68 17.87
CA ARG A 56 5.85 1.81 18.71
C ARG A 56 4.56 2.43 18.19
N ALA A 57 4.51 2.77 16.90
CA ALA A 57 3.31 3.35 16.29
C ALA A 57 2.09 2.43 16.40
N MET A 58 2.29 1.11 16.27
CA MET A 58 1.22 0.12 16.44
C MET A 58 0.71 0.09 17.89
N ASN A 59 1.61 0.10 18.87
CA ASN A 59 1.25 0.10 20.29
C ASN A 59 0.53 1.40 20.69
N ASP A 60 1.07 2.56 20.31
CA ASP A 60 0.43 3.86 20.54
C ASP A 60 -1.01 3.86 19.98
N THR A 61 -1.17 3.35 18.75
CA THR A 61 -2.49 3.29 18.09
C THR A 61 -3.46 2.37 18.84
N LYS A 62 -2.96 1.25 19.39
CA LYS A 62 -3.80 0.32 20.18
C LYS A 62 -4.28 0.93 21.48
N GLU A 63 -3.42 1.68 22.17
CA GLU A 63 -3.77 2.32 23.44
C GLU A 63 -4.75 3.47 23.23
N LEU A 64 -4.57 4.25 22.16
CA LEU A 64 -5.39 5.42 21.85
C LEU A 64 -6.75 5.10 21.22
N CYS A 65 -6.91 3.95 20.56
CA CYS A 65 -8.14 3.62 19.83
C CYS A 65 -8.65 2.22 20.17
N GLN A 66 -9.54 2.15 21.16
CA GLN A 66 -10.29 0.94 21.52
C GLN A 66 -11.53 0.72 20.64
N THR A 67 -12.06 1.78 20.02
CA THR A 67 -13.24 1.72 19.16
C THR A 67 -13.08 2.61 17.93
N GLY A 68 -13.21 2.04 16.72
CA GLY A 68 -13.25 2.80 15.46
C GLY A 68 -12.08 2.54 14.50
N ALA A 69 -11.80 3.54 13.64
CA ALA A 69 -10.84 3.42 12.52
C ALA A 69 -9.38 3.66 12.96
N ALA A 70 -8.87 2.80 13.84
CA ALA A 70 -7.51 2.85 14.41
C ALA A 70 -6.42 3.04 13.33
N TRP A 71 -6.61 2.43 12.15
CA TRP A 71 -5.69 2.58 11.03
C TRP A 71 -5.43 4.04 10.62
N LYS A 72 -6.41 4.96 10.76
CA LYS A 72 -6.21 6.38 10.44
C LYS A 72 -5.16 7.03 11.34
N TYR A 73 -5.18 6.70 12.63
CA TYR A 73 -4.22 7.20 13.61
C TYR A 73 -2.84 6.60 13.38
N PHE A 74 -2.77 5.30 13.07
CA PHE A 74 -1.53 4.66 12.67
C PHE A 74 -0.85 5.41 11.52
N PHE A 75 -1.59 5.73 10.45
CA PHE A 75 -1.03 6.50 9.34
C PHE A 75 -0.53 7.88 9.78
N LYS A 76 -1.29 8.59 10.63
CA LYS A 76 -0.91 9.90 11.14
C LYS A 76 0.37 9.87 11.97
N ILE A 77 0.53 8.85 12.82
CA ILE A 77 1.74 8.65 13.65
C ILE A 77 2.93 8.30 12.75
N THR A 78 2.76 7.35 11.81
CA THR A 78 3.84 6.94 10.91
C THR A 78 4.29 8.06 9.97
N ASP A 79 3.40 8.99 9.62
CA ASP A 79 3.71 10.19 8.84
C ASP A 79 4.68 11.13 9.58
N GLN A 80 4.67 11.14 10.92
CA GLN A 80 5.64 11.91 11.71
C GLN A 80 7.05 11.28 11.69
N TYR A 81 7.13 9.96 11.56
CA TYR A 81 8.41 9.24 11.50
C TYR A 81 9.00 9.16 10.10
N MET A 82 8.15 9.27 9.08
CA MET A 82 8.58 9.37 7.70
C MET A 82 9.37 10.66 7.52
N PRO A 83 10.60 10.62 6.97
CA PRO A 83 11.28 11.84 6.59
C PRO A 83 10.40 12.56 5.58
N LYS A 84 9.96 13.78 5.91
CA LYS A 84 9.26 14.65 4.97
C LYS A 84 10.20 14.90 3.82
N GLN A 85 9.97 14.19 2.72
CA GLN A 85 10.49 14.57 1.42
C GLN A 85 9.89 15.95 1.17
N GLU A 86 10.67 17.00 1.39
CA GLU A 86 10.33 18.35 0.99
C GLU A 86 9.90 18.26 -0.48
N THR A 87 8.65 18.58 -0.75
CA THR A 87 8.11 18.63 -2.10
C THR A 87 8.77 19.80 -2.84
N THR A 88 10.02 19.65 -3.25
CA THR A 88 10.57 20.41 -4.36
C THR A 88 9.93 19.84 -5.62
N ALA A 89 9.05 20.65 -6.20
CA ALA A 89 8.23 20.29 -7.33
C ALA A 89 9.09 19.91 -8.55
N ALA A 90 8.86 18.71 -9.08
CA ALA A 90 8.87 18.48 -10.52
C ALA A 90 7.55 17.77 -10.88
N PRO A 91 6.60 18.45 -11.53
CA PRO A 91 5.34 17.84 -11.93
C PRO A 91 5.63 16.77 -13.00
N LYS A 92 5.34 15.50 -12.70
CA LYS A 92 5.38 14.45 -13.72
C LYS A 92 4.42 14.81 -14.86
N PRO A 93 4.85 14.75 -16.13
CA PRO A 93 4.04 15.22 -17.25
C PRO A 93 2.78 14.37 -17.39
N LYS A 94 1.63 15.04 -17.29
CA LYS A 94 0.33 14.49 -17.68
C LYS A 94 0.43 14.09 -19.16
N LYS A 95 0.30 12.80 -19.46
CA LYS A 95 0.20 12.29 -20.84
C LYS A 95 -0.97 13.00 -21.54
N LYS A 96 -0.69 13.98 -22.39
CA LYS A 96 -1.67 14.58 -23.30
C LYS A 96 -2.18 13.46 -24.22
N LYS A 97 -3.46 13.11 -24.13
CA LYS A 97 -4.14 12.32 -25.17
C LYS A 97 -4.03 13.11 -26.48
N LYS A 98 -3.32 12.56 -27.46
CA LYS A 98 -3.28 13.07 -28.84
C LYS A 98 -4.69 12.91 -29.42
N ILE A 99 -5.42 14.00 -29.54
CA ILE A 99 -6.61 14.09 -30.37
C ILE A 99 -6.10 14.35 -31.80
N LYS A 100 -6.40 13.44 -32.74
CA LYS A 100 -6.07 13.62 -34.16
C LYS A 100 -7.02 14.67 -34.75
N PRO A 101 -6.53 15.73 -35.41
CA PRO A 101 -7.39 16.54 -36.26
C PRO A 101 -7.63 15.78 -37.56
N GLU A 102 -8.88 15.38 -37.76
CA GLU A 102 -9.44 14.91 -39.01
C GLU A 102 -9.56 16.10 -39.97
N GLN A 103 -8.99 15.89 -41.16
CA GLN A 103 -9.21 16.54 -42.46
C GLN A 103 -10.21 17.71 -42.50
N LEU A 104 -9.74 18.89 -42.93
CA LEU A 104 -10.54 19.86 -43.69
C LEU A 104 -9.63 20.91 -44.33
N SER A 105 -9.13 20.59 -45.51
CA SER A 105 -8.65 21.59 -46.46
C SER A 105 -8.77 21.00 -47.87
N ILE A 106 -9.77 21.43 -48.61
CA ILE A 106 -9.70 21.87 -50.02
C ILE A 106 -11.07 22.50 -50.32
N SER A 107 -11.09 23.82 -50.38
CA SER A 107 -12.05 24.62 -51.13
C SER A 107 -11.45 26.02 -51.24
N LEU A 108 -10.73 26.25 -52.34
CA LEU A 108 -10.89 27.38 -53.25
C LEU A 108 -10.01 27.14 -54.48
#